data_AF-A0A9P0QRM2-F1
#
_entry.id   AF-A0A9P0QRM2-F1
#
_cell.length_a   1.000
_cell.length_b   1.000
_cell.length_c   1.000
_cell.angle_alpha   90.00
_cell.angle_beta   90.00
_cell.angle_gamma   90.00
#
_symmetry.space_group_name_H-M   'P 1'
#
loop_
_entity.id
_entity.type
_entity.pdbx_description
1 polymer ?
#
loop_
_entity_poly.entity_id
_entity_poly.type
_entity_poly.pdbx_seq_one_letter_code
_entity_poly.pdbx_strand_id
1 'polypeptide(L)'
;MASITSIVKTADFILSRPTLSKIITPIAKTFVSYAGYREMGLKFNDLLLEETPIMQKAISRLPADESYARNYRFITAHQLSLSHQLLPESKAVKPEEDTNYLVPYILEAEKEAFEKAELDSIVITK
;
A
#
# COMPACT_ATOMS: atom_id res chain seq x y z
N MET A 1 -9.50 11.07 0.60
CA MET A 1 -8.43 10.21 0.05
C MET A 1 -9.07 9.35 -1.03
N ALA A 2 -8.40 9.09 -2.15
CA ALA A 2 -8.93 8.16 -3.16
C ALA A 2 -8.96 6.74 -2.58
N SER A 3 -9.97 5.93 -2.93
CA SER A 3 -10.01 4.52 -2.53
C SER A 3 -8.91 3.72 -3.25
N ILE A 4 -8.40 2.69 -2.60
CA ILE A 4 -7.38 1.81 -3.18
C ILE A 4 -7.94 1.11 -4.42
N THR A 5 -9.23 0.75 -4.41
CA THR A 5 -9.94 0.20 -5.58
C THR A 5 -9.86 1.12 -6.80
N SER A 6 -10.02 2.43 -6.62
CA SER A 6 -9.91 3.40 -7.72
C SER A 6 -8.47 3.51 -8.24
N ILE A 7 -7.49 3.51 -7.32
CA ILE A 7 -6.06 3.56 -7.64
C ILE A 7 -5.65 2.33 -8.44
N VAL A 8 -6.04 1.12 -8.00
CA VAL A 8 -5.73 -0.15 -8.69
C VAL A 8 -6.35 -0.17 -10.08
N LYS A 9 -7.63 0.20 -10.22
CA LYS A 9 -8.28 0.31 -11.54
C LYS A 9 -7.52 1.24 -12.49
N THR A 10 -7.05 2.38 -11.98
CA THR A 10 -6.28 3.35 -12.78
C THR A 10 -4.90 2.80 -13.15
N ALA A 11 -4.23 2.14 -12.20
CA ALA A 11 -2.94 1.48 -12.45
C ALA A 11 -3.06 0.37 -13.50
N ASP A 12 -4.06 -0.51 -13.39
CA ASP A 12 -4.32 -1.58 -14.35
C ASP A 12 -4.62 -1.03 -15.75
N PHE A 13 -5.34 0.08 -15.83
CA PHE A 13 -5.60 0.77 -17.09
C PHE A 13 -4.31 1.33 -17.75
N ILE A 14 -3.38 1.82 -16.96
CA ILE A 14 -2.06 2.27 -17.45
C ILE A 14 -1.21 1.06 -17.88
N LEU A 15 -1.15 0.02 -17.04
CA LEU A 15 -0.31 -1.16 -17.25
C LEU A 15 -0.80 -2.04 -18.42
N SER A 16 -2.10 -2.11 -18.65
CA SER A 16 -2.70 -2.84 -19.78
C SER A 16 -2.36 -2.23 -21.15
N ARG A 17 -1.90 -0.97 -21.19
CA ARG A 17 -1.56 -0.28 -22.43
C ARG A 17 -0.05 -0.16 -22.61
N PRO A 18 0.53 -0.80 -23.65
CA PRO A 18 1.98 -0.81 -23.84
C PRO A 18 2.62 0.58 -23.98
N THR A 19 1.92 1.54 -24.61
CA THR A 19 2.43 2.90 -24.81
C THR A 19 2.49 3.67 -23.49
N LEU A 20 1.42 3.60 -22.69
CA LEU A 20 1.37 4.27 -21.38
C LEU A 20 2.32 3.62 -20.39
N SER A 21 2.34 2.29 -20.31
CA SER A 21 3.25 1.57 -19.40
C SER A 21 4.72 1.89 -19.69
N LYS A 22 5.15 1.91 -20.97
CA LYS A 22 6.54 2.22 -21.33
C LYS A 22 6.98 3.63 -20.89
N ILE A 23 6.06 4.58 -20.82
CA ILE A 23 6.36 5.97 -20.42
C ILE A 23 6.24 6.12 -18.90
N ILE A 24 5.15 5.64 -18.30
CA ILE A 24 4.82 5.90 -16.90
C ILE A 24 5.60 4.99 -15.95
N THR A 25 5.86 3.73 -16.30
CA THR A 25 6.56 2.79 -15.39
C THR A 25 7.98 3.26 -15.01
N PRO A 26 8.84 3.74 -15.93
CA PRO A 26 10.14 4.30 -15.55
C PRO A 26 10.00 5.51 -14.62
N ILE A 27 9.08 6.43 -14.92
CA ILE A 27 8.82 7.61 -14.09
C ILE A 27 8.39 7.19 -12.67
N ALA A 28 7.50 6.20 -12.57
CA ALA A 28 7.05 5.65 -11.29
C ALA A 28 8.20 5.00 -10.51
N LYS A 29 9.09 4.24 -11.17
CA LYS A 29 10.27 3.66 -10.53
C LYS A 29 11.22 4.72 -9.99
N THR A 30 11.46 5.78 -10.77
CA THR A 30 12.28 6.92 -10.36
C THR A 30 11.64 7.65 -9.18
N PHE A 31 10.33 7.92 -9.23
CA PHE A 31 9.59 8.52 -8.12
C PHE A 31 9.73 7.72 -6.82
N VAL A 32 9.56 6.39 -6.91
CA VAL A 32 9.70 5.50 -5.76
C VAL A 32 11.13 5.49 -5.22
N SER A 33 12.14 5.52 -6.09
CA SER A 33 13.55 5.60 -5.65
C SER A 33 13.83 6.90 -4.88
N TYR A 34 13.27 8.03 -5.31
CA TYR A 34 13.47 9.33 -4.64
C TYR A 34 12.60 9.52 -3.39
N ALA A 35 11.58 8.69 -3.18
CA ALA A 35 10.72 8.77 -2.01
C ALA A 35 11.44 8.38 -0.70
N GLY A 36 12.57 7.67 -0.77
CA GLY A 36 13.48 7.43 0.37
C GLY A 36 12.98 6.45 1.45
N TYR A 37 11.72 6.04 1.43
CA TYR A 37 11.17 5.14 2.47
C TYR A 37 11.88 3.78 2.55
N ARG A 38 12.43 3.29 1.43
CA ARG A 38 13.21 2.04 1.38
C ARG A 38 14.53 2.13 2.14
N GLU A 39 15.15 3.31 2.16
CA GLU A 39 16.37 3.61 2.94
C GLU A 39 16.09 3.66 4.44
N MET A 40 14.82 3.86 4.81
CA MET A 40 14.32 3.78 6.20
C MET A 40 13.86 2.37 6.60
N GLY A 41 13.98 1.39 5.69
CA GLY A 41 13.57 0.01 5.95
C GLY A 41 12.07 -0.24 5.81
N LEU A 42 11.31 0.70 5.23
CA LEU A 42 9.87 0.58 5.03
C LEU A 42 9.53 -0.01 3.66
N LYS A 43 8.37 -0.65 3.56
CA LYS A 43 7.68 -0.96 2.30
C LYS A 43 6.62 0.11 2.01
N PHE A 44 6.19 0.25 0.76
CA PHE A 44 5.19 1.26 0.39
C PHE A 44 3.89 1.14 1.21
N ASN A 45 3.42 -0.08 1.44
CA ASN A 45 2.20 -0.33 2.21
C ASN A 45 2.29 0.09 3.68
N ASP A 46 3.50 0.25 4.22
CA ASP A 46 3.71 0.77 5.58
C ASP A 46 3.39 2.27 5.67
N LEU A 47 3.36 2.99 4.54
CA LEU A 47 3.07 4.42 4.48
C LEU A 47 1.57 4.75 4.38
N LEU A 48 0.72 3.73 4.23
CA LEU A 48 -0.73 3.94 4.11
C LEU A 48 -1.32 4.36 5.46
N LEU A 49 -2.18 5.38 5.43
CA LEU A 49 -2.93 5.86 6.60
C LEU A 49 -3.77 4.72 7.19
N GLU A 50 -3.64 4.44 8.48
CA GLU A 50 -4.29 3.28 9.12
C GLU A 50 -5.54 3.64 9.94
N GLU A 51 -5.77 4.92 10.20
CA GLU A 51 -6.82 5.49 11.06
C GLU A 51 -8.19 5.51 10.38
N THR A 52 -8.53 4.45 9.66
CA THR A 52 -9.84 4.25 9.03
C THR A 52 -10.39 2.86 9.33
N PRO A 53 -11.73 2.68 9.40
CA PRO A 53 -12.31 1.36 9.67
C PRO A 53 -11.91 0.28 8.66
N ILE A 54 -11.75 0.67 7.38
CA ILE A 54 -11.34 -0.23 6.30
C ILE A 54 -9.90 -0.72 6.53
N MET A 55 -8.99 0.19 6.88
CA MET A 55 -7.59 -0.16 7.12
C MET A 55 -7.40 -0.98 8.39
N GLN A 56 -8.11 -0.65 9.46
CA GLN A 56 -8.10 -1.47 10.68
C GLN A 56 -8.61 -2.89 10.43
N LYS A 57 -9.63 -3.04 9.57
CA LYS A 57 -10.13 -4.35 9.14
C LYS A 57 -9.13 -5.11 8.26
N ALA A 58 -8.43 -4.42 7.35
CA ALA A 58 -7.39 -5.04 6.53
C ALA A 58 -6.18 -5.49 7.38
N ILE A 59 -5.73 -4.67 8.33
CA ILE A 59 -4.62 -4.99 9.24
C ILE A 59 -4.97 -6.18 10.14
N SER A 60 -6.21 -6.27 10.64
CA SER A 60 -6.62 -7.39 11.50
C SER A 60 -6.71 -8.74 10.78
N ARG A 61 -6.80 -8.74 9.44
CA ARG A 61 -6.77 -9.95 8.59
C ARG A 61 -5.36 -10.41 8.25
N LEU A 62 -4.35 -9.57 8.51
CA LEU A 62 -2.99 -9.86 8.12
C LEU A 62 -2.43 -11.07 8.91
N PRO A 63 -1.68 -11.98 8.26
CA PRO A 63 -0.96 -13.04 8.96
C PRO A 63 -0.06 -12.50 10.07
N ALA A 64 0.11 -13.28 11.14
CA ALA A 64 0.83 -12.84 12.33
C ALA A 64 2.30 -12.51 12.03
N ASP A 65 2.95 -13.30 11.19
CA ASP A 65 4.33 -13.11 10.73
C ASP A 65 4.52 -11.78 9.97
N GLU A 66 3.63 -11.47 9.03
CA GLU A 66 3.64 -10.19 8.31
C GLU A 66 3.34 -9.00 9.24
N SER A 67 2.44 -9.18 10.21
CA SER A 67 2.13 -8.17 11.23
C SER A 67 3.34 -7.87 12.12
N TYR A 68 4.04 -8.90 12.60
CA TYR A 68 5.28 -8.71 13.38
C TYR A 68 6.38 -8.06 12.54
N ALA A 69 6.56 -8.48 11.29
CA ALA A 69 7.54 -7.89 10.38
C ALA A 69 7.23 -6.40 10.10
N ARG A 70 5.95 -6.05 9.89
CA ARG A 70 5.48 -4.67 9.74
C ARG A 70 5.81 -3.82 10.97
N ASN A 71 5.50 -4.31 12.17
CA ASN A 71 5.79 -3.59 13.41
C ASN A 71 7.30 -3.38 13.62
N TYR A 72 8.13 -4.37 13.29
CA TYR A 72 9.58 -4.23 13.35
C TYR A 72 10.11 -3.14 12.40
N ARG A 73 9.59 -3.08 11.16
CA ARG A 73 9.94 -2.01 10.19
C ARG A 73 9.54 -0.64 10.72
N PHE A 74 8.37 -0.51 11.32
CA PHE A 74 7.95 0.75 11.94
C PHE A 74 8.87 1.21 13.06
N ILE A 75 9.16 0.35 14.03
CA ILE A 75 10.03 0.69 15.15
C ILE A 75 11.41 1.12 14.64
N THR A 76 11.94 0.39 13.66
CA THR A 76 13.22 0.70 13.01
C THR A 76 13.19 2.06 12.33
N ALA A 77 12.18 2.35 11.52
CA ALA A 77 12.05 3.63 10.82
C ALA A 77 11.91 4.81 11.79
N HIS A 78 11.15 4.65 12.88
CA HIS A 78 11.04 5.68 13.92
C HIS A 78 12.38 5.94 14.60
N GLN A 79 13.13 4.89 14.95
CA GLN A 79 14.46 5.03 15.54
C GLN A 79 15.43 5.76 14.59
N LEU A 80 15.43 5.40 13.31
CA LEU A 80 16.24 6.04 12.29
C LEU A 80 15.89 7.52 12.13
N SER A 81 14.59 7.82 12.05
CA SER A 81 14.09 9.20 11.95
C SER A 81 14.50 10.04 13.15
N LEU A 82 14.42 9.48 14.36
CA LEU A 82 14.83 10.14 15.60
C LEU A 82 16.34 10.43 15.62
N SER A 83 17.14 9.48 15.14
CA SER A 83 18.60 9.61 15.10
C SER A 83 19.14 10.42 13.91
N HIS A 84 18.26 10.80 12.97
CA HIS A 84 18.64 11.39 11.68
C HIS A 84 19.68 10.55 10.91
N GLN A 85 19.50 9.23 10.94
CA GLN A 85 20.35 8.26 10.22
C GLN A 85 19.52 7.44 9.23
N LEU A 86 20.18 6.93 8.19
CA LEU A 86 19.62 5.98 7.24
C LEU A 86 20.14 4.57 7.53
N LEU A 87 19.45 3.55 7.01
CA LEU A 87 20.01 2.20 7.03
C LEU A 87 21.27 2.12 6.16
N PRO A 88 22.24 1.26 6.53
CA PRO A 88 23.27 0.85 5.59
C PRO A 88 22.63 0.28 4.30
N GLU A 89 23.24 0.54 3.15
CA GLU A 89 22.71 0.12 1.83
C GLU A 89 22.39 -1.38 1.75
N SER A 90 23.15 -2.23 2.46
CA SER A 90 22.93 -3.68 2.51
C SER A 90 21.64 -4.10 3.21
N LYS A 91 21.07 -3.25 4.06
CA LYS A 91 19.84 -3.47 4.82
C LYS A 91 18.64 -2.68 4.28
N ALA A 92 18.86 -1.77 3.33
CA ALA A 92 17.78 -1.04 2.69
C ALA A 92 16.86 -2.02 1.94
N VAL A 93 15.56 -1.74 1.93
CA VAL A 93 14.56 -2.60 1.27
C VAL A 93 14.82 -2.58 -0.23
N LYS A 94 14.96 -3.78 -0.81
CA LYS A 94 15.19 -3.89 -2.25
C LYS A 94 13.90 -3.71 -3.03
N PRO A 95 13.96 -3.27 -4.30
CA PRO A 95 12.76 -3.14 -5.14
C PRO A 95 11.91 -4.41 -5.24
N GLU A 96 12.53 -5.59 -5.15
CA GLU A 96 11.87 -6.89 -5.22
C GLU A 96 11.15 -7.27 -3.92
N GLU A 97 11.62 -6.75 -2.78
CA GLU A 97 11.06 -7.01 -1.45
C GLU A 97 9.87 -6.08 -1.14
N ASP A 98 9.78 -4.95 -1.83
CA ASP A 98 8.73 -3.94 -1.71
C ASP A 98 7.43 -4.40 -2.40
N THR A 99 6.83 -5.44 -1.82
CA THR A 99 5.61 -6.08 -2.29
C THR A 99 4.36 -5.45 -1.70
N ASN A 100 3.25 -5.52 -2.43
CA ASN A 100 1.93 -5.02 -2.02
C ASN A 100 1.22 -5.96 -1.03
N TYR A 101 1.86 -6.34 0.08
CA TYR A 101 1.37 -7.37 1.01
C TYR A 101 0.00 -7.07 1.65
N LEU A 102 -0.32 -5.79 1.86
CA LEU A 102 -1.56 -5.29 2.49
C LEU A 102 -2.70 -4.98 1.50
N VAL A 103 -2.38 -4.63 0.25
CA VAL A 103 -3.38 -4.16 -0.74
C VAL A 103 -4.50 -5.17 -0.99
N PRO A 104 -4.26 -6.50 -1.09
CA PRO A 104 -5.33 -7.48 -1.27
C PRO A 104 -6.39 -7.43 -0.17
N TYR A 105 -5.98 -7.28 1.09
CA TYR A 105 -6.89 -7.19 2.24
C TYR A 105 -7.67 -5.88 2.25
N ILE A 106 -7.06 -4.78 1.79
CA ILE A 106 -7.74 -3.49 1.65
C ILE A 106 -8.82 -3.56 0.57
N LEU A 107 -8.51 -4.14 -0.60
CA LEU A 107 -9.47 -4.31 -1.68
C LEU A 107 -10.69 -5.15 -1.27
N GLU A 108 -10.45 -6.22 -0.50
CA GLU A 108 -11.54 -7.04 0.06
C GLU A 108 -12.41 -6.22 1.02
N ALA A 109 -11.79 -5.50 1.97
CA ALA A 109 -12.51 -4.67 2.93
C ALA A 109 -13.29 -3.51 2.27
N GLU A 110 -12.71 -2.86 1.25
CA GLU A 110 -13.40 -1.82 0.46
C GLU A 110 -14.57 -2.40 -0.32
N LYS A 111 -14.41 -3.59 -0.93
CA LYS A 111 -15.48 -4.26 -1.67
C LYS A 111 -16.67 -4.58 -0.77
N GLU A 112 -16.42 -5.13 0.41
CA GLU A 112 -17.47 -5.43 1.39
C GLU A 112 -18.18 -4.15 1.87
N ALA A 113 -17.43 -3.08 2.11
CA ALA A 113 -18.01 -1.80 2.53
C ALA A 113 -18.88 -1.18 1.42
N PHE A 114 -18.43 -1.29 0.16
CA PHE A 114 -19.16 -0.81 -0.99
C PHE A 114 -20.44 -1.61 -1.24
N GLU A 115 -20.36 -2.95 -1.24
CA GLU A 115 -21.52 -3.83 -1.38
C GLU A 115 -22.55 -3.57 -0.29
N LYS A 116 -22.11 -3.41 0.97
CA LYS A 116 -23.01 -3.05 2.07
C LYS A 116 -23.75 -1.74 1.79
N ALA A 117 -23.05 -0.71 1.34
CA ALA A 117 -23.66 0.58 1.05
C ALA A 117 -24.66 0.52 -0.13
N GLU A 118 -24.37 -0.28 -1.16
CA GLU A 118 -25.28 -0.52 -2.29
C GLU A 118 -26.55 -1.24 -1.83
N LEU A 119 -26.41 -2.28 -1.00
CA LEU A 119 -27.55 -3.04 -0.47
C LEU A 119 -28.41 -2.20 0.48
N ASP A 120 -27.79 -1.37 1.32
CA ASP A 120 -28.49 -0.46 2.23
C ASP A 120 -29.29 0.63 1.47
N SER A 121 -28.94 0.92 0.20
CA SER A 121 -29.56 1.95 -0.64
C SER A 121 -30.33 1.42 -1.84
N ILE A 122 -30.63 0.11 -1.87
CA ILE A 122 -31.30 -0.53 -3.00
C ILE A 122 -32.72 0.03 -3.23
N VAL A 123 -33.00 0.45 -4.46
CA VAL A 123 -34.33 0.91 -4.88
C VAL A 123 -35.06 -0.24 -5.58
N ILE A 124 -36.23 -0.62 -5.05
CA ILE A 124 -37.07 -1.66 -5.64
C ILE A 124 -37.93 -1.03 -6.74
N THR A 125 -37.59 -1.31 -8.00
CA THR A 125 -38.45 -0.99 -9.15
C THR A 125 -39.53 -2.06 -9.28
N LYS A 126 -40.79 -1.64 -9.29
CA LYS A 126 -41.96 -2.52 -9.48
C LYS A 126 -42.19 -2.86 -10.94
#